data_AF-A0A7C3ULQ9-F1
#
_entry.id   AF-A0A7C3ULQ9-F1
#
_cell.length_a   1.000
_cell.length_b   1.000
_cell.length_c   1.000
_cell.angle_alpha   90.00
_cell.angle_beta   90.00
_cell.angle_gamma   90.00
#
_symmetry.space_group_name_H-M   'P 1'
#
loop_
_entity.id
_entity.type
_entity.pdbx_description
1 polymer ?
#
loop_
_entity_poly.entity_id
_entity_poly.type
_entity_poly.pdbx_seq_one_letter_code
_entity_poly.pdbx_strand_id
1 'polypeptide(L)'
;MMIFVTKFDGRKQPFIKSKIVKTCLRMHATYAQAKAVADRIEKEVYDGIPTQKILSMIFTYMREFKPEIKYQIDLREAISLLRPKPDFERFVGLLLESQGYSIEQNLIIPGKCVEHEIDAVARKGDETIYVEVKHHMNHHTYTGLDVFLEANSTL
;
A
#
# COMPACT_ATOMS: atom_id res chain seq x y z
N MET A 1 -3.10 -15.81 30.29
CA MET A 1 -3.41 -16.55 29.06
C MET A 1 -2.83 -15.78 27.89
N MET A 2 -2.09 -16.43 26.98
CA MET A 2 -1.50 -15.75 25.82
C MET A 2 -2.58 -15.56 24.75
N ILE A 3 -2.82 -14.32 24.32
CA ILE A 3 -3.79 -14.00 23.27
C ILE A 3 -3.08 -14.01 21.91
N PHE A 4 -3.67 -14.67 20.92
CA PHE A 4 -3.21 -14.64 19.54
C PHE A 4 -4.10 -13.73 18.68
N VAL A 5 -3.52 -13.12 17.66
CA VAL A 5 -4.22 -12.35 16.63
C VAL A 5 -4.12 -13.07 15.29
N THR A 6 -5.16 -12.96 14.48
CA THR A 6 -5.25 -13.58 13.14
C THR A 6 -4.90 -12.53 12.09
N LYS A 7 -3.85 -12.75 11.31
CA LYS A 7 -3.46 -11.89 10.19
C LYS A 7 -4.41 -12.06 9.00
N PHE A 8 -4.33 -11.14 8.04
CA PHE A 8 -5.09 -11.22 6.79
C PHE A 8 -4.84 -12.51 6.01
N ASP A 9 -3.62 -13.07 6.07
CA ASP A 9 -3.25 -14.35 5.44
C ASP A 9 -3.64 -15.58 6.28
N GLY A 10 -4.45 -15.42 7.33
CA GLY A 10 -4.87 -16.48 8.24
C GLY A 10 -3.83 -16.91 9.27
N ARG A 11 -2.58 -16.43 9.20
CA ARG A 11 -1.54 -16.79 10.17
C ARG A 11 -1.84 -16.21 11.54
N LYS A 12 -1.59 -17.00 12.60
CA LYS A 12 -1.70 -16.54 13.99
C LYS A 12 -0.35 -16.03 14.50
N GLN A 13 -0.38 -14.96 15.30
CA GLN A 13 0.80 -14.47 16.02
C GLN A 13 0.39 -14.01 17.42
N PRO A 14 1.30 -13.99 18.41
CA PRO A 14 1.02 -13.40 19.71
C PRO A 14 0.59 -11.93 19.59
N PHE A 15 -0.39 -11.52 20.40
CA PHE A 15 -0.75 -10.13 20.58
C PHE A 15 0.43 -9.37 21.22
N ILE A 16 0.81 -8.24 20.62
CA ILE A 16 1.91 -7.39 21.11
C ILE A 16 1.42 -5.96 21.18
N LYS A 17 1.12 -5.50 22.40
CA LYS A 17 0.62 -4.15 22.68
C LYS A 17 1.49 -3.03 22.10
N SER A 18 2.82 -3.19 22.13
CA SER A 18 3.76 -2.18 21.61
C SER A 18 3.59 -1.92 20.11
N LYS A 19 3.03 -2.86 19.33
CA LYS A 19 2.69 -2.63 17.92
C LYS A 19 1.55 -1.63 17.74
N ILE A 20 0.62 -1.55 18.71
CA ILE A 20 -0.46 -0.55 18.71
C ILE A 20 0.14 0.83 18.97
N VAL A 21 0.97 0.96 20.02
CA VAL A 21 1.63 2.23 20.35
C VAL A 21 2.42 2.77 19.16
N LYS A 22 3.24 1.93 18.51
CA LYS A 22 3.98 2.31 17.30
C LYS A 22 3.08 2.76 16.16
N THR A 23 1.93 2.12 15.98
CA THR A 23 0.95 2.52 14.96
C THR A 23 0.38 3.90 15.26
N CYS A 24 -0.08 4.15 16.50
CA CYS A 24 -0.58 5.47 16.90
C CYS A 24 0.47 6.57 16.75
N LEU A 25 1.74 6.31 17.09
CA LEU A 25 2.83 7.29 16.91
C LEU A 25 3.06 7.66 15.43
N ARG A 26 2.94 6.69 14.50
CA ARG A 26 2.98 6.96 13.05
C ARG A 26 1.79 7.79 12.56
N MET A 27 0.69 7.79 13.31
CA MET A 27 -0.46 8.68 13.10
C MET A 27 -0.27 10.03 13.80
N HIS A 28 0.96 10.38 14.19
CA HIS A 28 1.32 11.63 14.87
C HIS A 28 0.58 11.83 16.20
N ALA A 29 0.31 10.74 16.92
CA ALA A 29 -0.16 10.80 18.31
C ALA A 29 0.99 11.12 19.26
N THR A 30 0.70 11.74 20.41
CA THR A 30 1.66 11.77 21.52
C THR A 30 1.77 10.38 22.16
N TYR A 31 2.86 10.13 22.87
CA TYR A 31 3.03 8.86 23.58
C TYR A 31 1.90 8.58 24.59
N ALA A 32 1.43 9.61 25.28
CA ALA A 32 0.32 9.50 26.23
C ALA A 32 -0.98 9.05 25.54
N GLN A 33 -1.32 9.65 24.39
CA GLN A 33 -2.47 9.26 23.57
C GLN A 33 -2.33 7.82 23.05
N ALA A 34 -1.15 7.49 22.51
CA ALA A 34 -0.85 6.16 21.99
C ALA A 34 -0.98 5.07 23.07
N LYS A 35 -0.48 5.35 24.29
CA LYS A 35 -0.61 4.45 25.43
C LYS A 35 -2.08 4.30 25.86
N ALA A 36 -2.85 5.38 25.92
CA ALA A 36 -4.27 5.32 26.27
C ALA A 36 -5.06 4.43 25.29
N VAL A 37 -4.83 4.59 23.98
CA VAL A 37 -5.46 3.73 22.95
C VAL A 37 -5.02 2.27 23.10
N ALA A 38 -3.73 2.02 23.30
CA ALA A 38 -3.22 0.66 23.47
C ALA A 38 -3.76 -0.03 24.73
N ASP A 39 -3.85 0.70 25.85
CA ASP A 39 -4.41 0.23 27.12
C ASP A 39 -5.91 -0.11 26.96
N ARG A 40 -6.65 0.66 26.17
CA ARG A 40 -8.06 0.40 25.88
C ARG A 40 -8.25 -0.85 25.02
N ILE A 41 -7.50 -0.97 23.92
CA ILE A 41 -7.58 -2.13 23.03
C ILE A 41 -7.17 -3.42 23.76
N GLU A 42 -6.15 -3.37 24.61
CA GLU A 42 -5.72 -4.54 25.40
C GLU A 42 -6.84 -5.11 26.30
N LYS A 43 -7.79 -4.29 26.74
CA LYS A 43 -8.95 -4.74 27.54
C LYS A 43 -10.05 -5.40 26.70
N GLU A 44 -10.07 -5.12 25.41
CA GLU A 44 -11.15 -5.55 24.49
C GLU A 44 -10.71 -6.67 23.52
N VAL A 45 -9.41 -6.97 23.47
CA VAL A 45 -8.88 -8.06 22.63
C VAL A 45 -9.29 -9.41 23.18
N TYR A 46 -9.55 -10.33 22.25
CA TYR A 46 -9.89 -11.72 22.51
C TYR A 46 -9.03 -12.64 21.63
N ASP A 47 -8.93 -13.92 22.01
CA ASP A 47 -8.11 -14.87 21.25
C ASP A 47 -8.65 -15.06 19.83
N GLY A 48 -7.75 -14.96 18.86
CA GLY A 48 -8.07 -15.06 17.43
C GLY A 48 -8.56 -13.76 16.79
N ILE A 49 -8.59 -12.62 17.51
CA ILE A 49 -9.03 -11.33 16.95
C ILE A 49 -8.29 -10.99 15.63
N PRO A 50 -9.00 -10.60 14.56
CA PRO A 50 -8.35 -10.23 13.30
C PRO A 50 -7.51 -8.95 13.44
N THR A 51 -6.35 -8.90 12.79
CA THR A 51 -5.50 -7.69 12.79
C THR A 51 -6.22 -6.48 12.18
N GLN A 52 -7.10 -6.70 11.22
CA GLN A 52 -7.93 -5.65 10.63
C GLN A 52 -8.89 -5.05 11.66
N LYS A 53 -9.47 -5.86 12.56
CA LYS A 53 -10.35 -5.37 13.63
C LYS A 53 -9.58 -4.51 14.63
N ILE A 54 -8.37 -4.94 15.02
CA ILE A 54 -7.48 -4.13 15.86
C ILE A 54 -7.19 -2.79 15.18
N LEU A 55 -6.86 -2.79 13.90
CA LEU A 55 -6.61 -1.54 13.15
C LEU A 55 -7.84 -0.63 13.16
N SER A 56 -9.04 -1.16 12.91
CA SER A 56 -10.28 -0.38 13.01
C SER A 56 -10.49 0.22 14.40
N MET A 57 -10.20 -0.52 15.47
CA MET A 57 -10.29 -0.01 16.84
C MET A 57 -9.28 1.13 17.08
N ILE A 58 -8.05 1.01 16.57
CA ILE A 58 -7.05 2.08 16.65
C ILE A 58 -7.60 3.35 16.01
N PHE A 59 -8.10 3.28 14.77
CA PHE A 59 -8.66 4.44 14.09
C PHE A 59 -9.85 5.03 14.86
N THR A 60 -10.75 4.20 15.39
CA THR A 60 -11.90 4.66 16.18
C THR A 60 -11.46 5.42 17.43
N TYR A 61 -10.54 4.87 18.22
CA TYR A 61 -10.11 5.51 19.48
C TYR A 61 -9.19 6.71 19.26
N MET A 62 -8.40 6.68 18.20
CA MET A 62 -7.55 7.81 17.83
C MET A 62 -8.35 9.05 17.42
N ARG A 63 -9.59 8.91 16.89
CA ARG A 63 -10.46 10.05 16.56
C ARG A 63 -10.86 10.88 17.78
N GLU A 64 -10.87 10.30 18.98
CA GLU A 64 -11.16 11.03 20.22
C GLU A 64 -10.07 12.07 20.52
N PHE A 65 -8.83 11.80 20.10
CA PHE A 65 -7.68 12.69 20.30
C PHE A 65 -7.38 13.55 19.09
N LYS A 66 -7.64 13.04 17.88
CA LYS A 66 -7.33 13.67 16.60
C LYS A 66 -8.49 13.47 15.63
N PRO A 67 -9.53 14.32 15.68
CA PRO A 67 -10.74 14.18 14.87
C PRO A 67 -10.47 14.10 13.36
N GLU A 68 -9.37 14.68 12.87
CA GLU A 68 -8.94 14.62 11.47
C GLU A 68 -8.68 13.19 10.96
N ILE A 69 -8.38 12.24 11.86
CA ILE A 69 -8.17 10.83 11.51
C ILE A 69 -9.43 10.20 10.91
N LYS A 70 -10.62 10.78 11.14
CA LYS A 70 -11.86 10.31 10.50
C LYS A 70 -11.86 10.44 8.97
N TYR A 71 -10.99 11.30 8.43
CA TYR A 71 -10.81 11.49 6.99
C TYR A 71 -9.59 10.75 6.45
N GLN A 72 -8.79 10.12 7.32
CA GLN A 72 -7.61 9.35 6.93
C GLN A 72 -8.02 7.90 6.63
N ILE A 73 -7.55 7.39 5.51
CA ILE A 73 -7.63 5.98 5.13
C ILE A 73 -6.22 5.40 5.05
N ASP A 74 -6.11 4.07 4.99
CA ASP A 74 -4.81 3.43 4.80
C ASP A 74 -4.19 3.88 3.47
N LEU A 75 -2.87 4.13 3.44
CA LEU A 75 -2.20 4.61 2.23
C LEU A 75 -2.36 3.62 1.07
N ARG A 76 -2.31 2.31 1.34
CA ARG A 76 -2.49 1.28 0.30
C ARG A 76 -3.91 1.32 -0.24
N GLU A 77 -4.90 1.50 0.63
CA GLU A 77 -6.29 1.68 0.23
C GLU A 77 -6.45 2.95 -0.62
N ALA A 78 -5.90 4.09 -0.17
CA ALA A 78 -5.94 5.35 -0.91
C ALA A 78 -5.36 5.24 -2.33
N ILE A 79 -4.22 4.56 -2.46
CA ILE A 79 -3.58 4.31 -3.75
C ILE A 79 -4.48 3.43 -4.63
N SER A 80 -5.11 2.40 -4.07
CA SER A 80 -6.01 1.51 -4.83
C SER A 80 -7.32 2.17 -5.28
N LEU A 81 -7.67 3.33 -4.72
CA LEU A 81 -8.83 4.12 -5.13
C LEU A 81 -8.54 5.02 -6.34
N LEU A 82 -7.28 5.11 -6.80
CA LEU A 82 -6.94 5.81 -8.03
C LEU A 82 -7.57 5.10 -9.23
N ARG A 83 -7.99 5.86 -10.25
CA ARG A 83 -8.43 5.26 -11.51
C ARG A 83 -7.22 4.58 -12.18
N PRO A 84 -7.38 3.35 -12.72
CA PRO A 84 -6.28 2.62 -13.36
C PRO A 84 -5.53 3.47 -14.40
N LYS A 85 -6.28 4.05 -15.35
CA LYS A 85 -5.78 5.04 -16.31
C LYS A 85 -6.62 6.32 -16.21
N PRO A 86 -6.03 7.53 -16.30
CA PRO A 86 -4.58 7.81 -16.34
C PRO A 86 -3.97 8.01 -14.93
N ASP A 87 -4.77 8.00 -13.85
CA ASP A 87 -4.34 8.53 -12.56
C ASP A 87 -3.24 7.68 -11.90
N PHE A 88 -3.40 6.35 -11.89
CA PHE A 88 -2.41 5.46 -11.30
C PHE A 88 -1.11 5.40 -12.12
N GLU A 89 -1.20 5.38 -13.45
CA GLU A 89 -0.04 5.49 -14.36
C GLU A 89 0.73 6.79 -14.13
N ARG A 90 0.02 7.92 -14.04
CA ARG A 90 0.63 9.21 -13.74
C ARG A 90 1.27 9.22 -12.35
N PHE A 91 0.63 8.61 -11.36
CA PHE A 91 1.21 8.47 -10.02
C PHE A 91 2.53 7.68 -10.06
N VAL A 92 2.59 6.57 -10.79
CA VAL A 92 3.83 5.78 -10.97
C VAL A 92 4.90 6.60 -11.69
N GLY A 93 4.54 7.35 -12.73
CA GLY A 93 5.46 8.27 -13.41
C GLY A 93 6.06 9.30 -12.45
N LEU A 94 5.22 10.04 -11.72
CA LEU A 94 5.65 11.03 -10.72
C LEU A 94 6.54 10.41 -9.63
N LEU A 95 6.26 9.17 -9.22
CA LEU A 95 7.09 8.45 -8.26
C LEU A 95 8.49 8.22 -8.82
N LEU A 96 8.61 7.76 -10.06
CA LEU A 96 9.92 7.56 -10.71
C LEU A 96 10.65 8.89 -10.95
N GLU A 97 9.94 9.94 -11.36
CA GLU A 97 10.50 11.30 -11.49
C GLU A 97 11.09 11.79 -10.16
N SER A 98 10.41 11.54 -9.04
CA SER A 98 10.92 11.87 -7.70
C SER A 98 12.21 11.14 -7.34
N GLN A 99 12.49 10.00 -8.00
CA GLN A 99 13.74 9.23 -7.86
C GLN A 99 14.81 9.66 -8.88
N GLY A 100 14.56 10.71 -9.67
CA GLY A 100 15.50 11.29 -10.62
C GLY A 100 15.46 10.69 -12.03
N TYR A 101 14.38 10.01 -12.40
CA TYR A 101 14.18 9.57 -13.79
C TYR A 101 13.49 10.66 -14.63
N SER A 102 13.81 10.72 -15.91
CA SER A 102 12.95 11.36 -16.91
C SER A 102 11.95 10.33 -17.44
N ILE A 103 10.67 10.69 -17.50
CA ILE A 103 9.59 9.78 -17.91
C ILE A 103 8.94 10.25 -19.21
N GLU A 104 8.75 9.31 -20.14
CA GLU A 104 7.88 9.46 -21.31
C GLU A 104 6.75 8.43 -21.22
N GLN A 105 5.49 8.85 -21.29
CA GLN A 105 4.32 7.98 -21.09
C GLN A 105 3.58 7.69 -22.40
N ASN A 106 2.83 6.58 -22.43
CA ASN A 106 1.94 6.16 -23.51
C ASN A 106 2.65 6.11 -24.87
N LEU A 107 3.73 5.33 -24.93
CA LEU A 107 4.59 5.25 -26.11
C LEU A 107 4.20 4.05 -26.96
N ILE A 108 4.08 4.26 -28.26
CA ILE A 108 4.09 3.19 -29.26
C ILE A 108 5.53 3.09 -29.77
N ILE A 109 6.17 1.95 -29.53
CA ILE A 109 7.53 1.70 -29.98
C ILE A 109 7.57 0.55 -30.99
N PRO A 110 8.44 0.63 -32.02
CA PRO A 110 8.61 -0.47 -32.95
C PRO A 110 9.35 -1.62 -32.25
N GLY A 111 8.70 -2.78 -32.14
CA GLY A 111 9.34 -4.04 -31.78
C GLY A 111 9.89 -4.77 -33.01
N LYS A 112 10.52 -5.92 -32.77
CA LYS A 112 11.07 -6.74 -33.86
C LYS A 112 10.00 -7.28 -34.82
N CYS A 113 8.83 -7.63 -34.29
CA CYS A 113 7.75 -8.28 -35.05
C CYS A 113 6.48 -7.42 -35.13
N VAL A 114 6.21 -6.61 -34.09
CA VAL A 114 5.00 -5.80 -33.95
C VAL A 114 5.34 -4.50 -33.24
N GLU A 115 4.47 -3.50 -33.35
CA GLU A 115 4.52 -2.33 -32.48
C GLU A 115 4.04 -2.69 -31.08
N HIS A 116 4.70 -2.12 -30.07
CA HIS A 116 4.39 -2.31 -28.66
C HIS A 116 3.88 -1.01 -28.06
N GLU A 117 2.71 -1.06 -27.43
CA GLU A 117 2.24 0.01 -26.55
C GLU A 117 2.84 -0.21 -25.16
N ILE A 118 3.61 0.75 -24.68
CA ILE A 118 4.24 0.72 -23.36
C ILE A 118 3.73 1.90 -22.53
N ASP A 119 3.30 1.62 -21.30
CA ASP A 119 2.73 2.64 -20.42
C ASP A 119 3.74 3.78 -20.14
N ALA A 120 5.02 3.46 -19.91
CA ALA A 120 6.09 4.47 -19.88
C ALA A 120 7.51 3.94 -20.16
N VAL A 121 8.41 4.84 -20.58
CA VAL A 121 9.86 4.63 -20.58
C VAL A 121 10.49 5.59 -19.58
N ALA A 122 11.29 5.05 -18.66
CA ALA A 122 12.02 5.79 -17.66
C ALA A 122 13.52 5.79 -17.96
N ARG A 123 14.18 6.94 -17.94
CA ARG A 123 15.63 7.07 -18.18
C ARG A 123 16.34 7.81 -17.06
N LYS A 124 17.52 7.32 -16.67
CA LYS A 124 18.39 7.95 -15.66
C LYS A 124 19.85 7.62 -15.95
N GLY A 125 20.60 8.58 -16.48
CA GLY A 125 21.96 8.33 -16.96
C GLY A 125 21.94 7.31 -18.11
N ASP A 126 22.72 6.24 -17.98
CA ASP A 126 22.77 5.14 -18.96
C ASP A 126 21.69 4.06 -18.73
N GLU A 127 20.86 4.20 -17.68
CA GLU A 127 19.77 3.29 -17.39
C GLU A 127 18.50 3.67 -18.16
N THR A 128 17.90 2.69 -18.85
CA THR A 128 16.58 2.80 -19.49
C THR A 128 15.71 1.65 -19.04
N ILE A 129 14.52 1.96 -18.54
CA ILE A 129 13.56 0.99 -18.00
C ILE A 129 12.24 1.13 -18.74
N TYR A 130 11.72 0.01 -19.22
CA TYR A 130 10.34 -0.09 -19.68
C TYR A 130 9.42 -0.33 -18.48
N VAL A 131 8.39 0.50 -18.36
CA VAL A 131 7.48 0.50 -17.22
C VAL A 131 6.11 0.06 -17.70
N GLU A 132 5.66 -1.06 -17.15
CA GLU A 132 4.30 -1.58 -17.32
C GLU A 132 3.56 -1.46 -15.98
N VAL A 133 2.38 -0.83 -16.00
CA VAL A 133 1.63 -0.49 -14.80
C VAL A 133 0.36 -1.34 -14.71
N LYS A 134 0.30 -2.20 -13.69
CA LYS A 134 -0.91 -2.97 -13.36
C LYS A 134 -1.56 -2.45 -12.09
N HIS A 135 -2.87 -2.22 -12.14
CA HIS A 135 -3.66 -1.67 -11.04
C HIS A 135 -4.82 -2.59 -10.66
N HIS A 136 -5.07 -2.73 -9.35
CA HIS A 136 -6.20 -3.48 -8.80
C HIS A 136 -6.92 -2.66 -7.75
N MET A 137 -8.25 -2.53 -7.88
CA MET A 137 -9.09 -1.91 -6.85
C MET A 137 -9.04 -2.68 -5.52
N ASN A 138 -8.90 -4.00 -5.59
CA ASN A 138 -8.63 -4.81 -4.39
C ASN A 138 -7.12 -4.81 -4.14
N HIS A 139 -6.69 -4.04 -3.15
CA HIS A 139 -5.27 -3.88 -2.76
C HIS A 139 -4.59 -5.14 -2.19
N HIS A 140 -5.30 -6.27 -2.13
CA HIS A 140 -4.74 -7.58 -1.80
C HIS A 140 -4.61 -8.51 -3.01
N THR A 141 -5.05 -8.10 -4.20
CA THR A 141 -4.92 -8.90 -5.42
C THR A 141 -3.46 -9.10 -5.79
N TYR A 142 -3.10 -10.36 -6.04
CA TYR A 142 -1.78 -10.74 -6.55
C TYR A 142 -1.70 -10.46 -8.05
N THR A 143 -0.56 -9.92 -8.51
CA THR A 143 -0.24 -9.83 -9.94
C THR A 143 0.86 -10.85 -10.23
N GLY A 144 0.56 -11.79 -11.11
CA GLY A 144 1.50 -12.85 -11.51
C GLY A 144 2.65 -12.32 -12.37
N LEU A 145 3.77 -13.05 -12.38
CA LEU A 145 4.94 -12.69 -13.18
C LEU A 145 4.68 -12.89 -14.67
N ASP A 146 3.84 -13.85 -15.03
CA ASP A 146 3.35 -14.11 -16.38
C ASP A 146 2.79 -12.84 -17.05
N VAL A 147 2.02 -12.04 -16.30
CA VAL A 147 1.45 -10.77 -16.75
C VAL A 147 2.52 -9.77 -17.22
N PHE A 148 3.72 -9.82 -16.64
CA PHE A 148 4.85 -8.97 -17.04
C PHE A 148 5.75 -9.64 -18.09
N LEU A 149 5.80 -10.97 -18.12
CA LEU A 149 6.60 -11.72 -19.08
C LEU A 149 5.99 -11.71 -20.48
N GLU A 150 4.69 -11.50 -20.63
CA GLU A 150 4.06 -11.25 -21.93
C GLU A 150 4.76 -10.12 -22.69
N ALA A 151 5.16 -9.04 -21.99
CA ALA A 151 5.94 -7.95 -22.58
C ALA A 151 7.35 -8.37 -23.04
N ASN A 152 7.96 -9.39 -22.42
CA ASN A 152 9.26 -9.94 -22.81
C ASN A 152 9.16 -10.98 -23.93
N SER A 153 7.97 -11.53 -24.20
CA SER A 153 7.79 -12.60 -25.18
C SER A 153 7.87 -12.12 -26.64
N THR A 154 7.93 -10.82 -26.85
CA THR A 154 7.76 -10.18 -28.17
C THR A 154 8.65 -8.93 -28.40
N LEU A 155 9.45 -8.50 -27.41
CA LEU A 155 10.51 -7.49 -27.58
C LEU A 155 11.73 -8.08 -28.31
#